data_AF-A0A433BDQ4-F1
#
_entry.id   AF-A0A433BDQ4-F1
#
_cell.length_a   1.000
_cell.length_b   1.000
_cell.length_c   1.000
_cell.angle_alpha   90.00
_cell.angle_beta   90.00
_cell.angle_gamma   90.00
#
_symmetry.space_group_name_H-M   'P 1'
#
loop_
_entity.id
_entity.type
_entity.pdbx_description
1 polymer ?
#
loop_
_entity_poly.entity_id
_entity_poly.type
_entity_poly.pdbx_seq_one_letter_code
_entity_poly.pdbx_strand_id
1 'polypeptide(L)'
;MGLVSGLSLPAAGQVVLSGILGGRALLLVGASAPKAVAPGETVQGVRLISLDKDSALLEQDGQRFTLRLGESPVQVKTGAGGPRPANGRRITLTSDSAGHFKSQGSINGQLMQFVVDTGATVVSIGRADAERMGLPFLGGQPVQMQTANGTAQGWRIQLQSVRIGDVEVFDVEAVVTPTAMPMVLLGNSFLNRFQMHRVSDQMVLEKRL
;
A
#
# COMPACT_ATOMS: atom_id res chain seq x y z
N MET A 1 39.57 -29.21 -0.78
CA MET A 1 39.78 -27.83 -0.29
C MET A 1 39.82 -26.92 -1.50
N GLY A 2 38.96 -25.90 -1.53
CA GLY A 2 38.86 -24.94 -2.63
C GLY A 2 37.59 -24.07 -2.49
N LEU A 3 37.50 -23.30 -1.40
CA LEU A 3 36.69 -22.07 -1.34
C LEU A 3 37.29 -21.08 -2.36
N VAL A 4 36.65 -20.09 -2.97
CA VAL A 4 35.73 -19.00 -2.55
C VAL A 4 35.26 -18.41 -3.91
N SER A 5 34.09 -17.83 -4.18
CA SER A 5 33.51 -16.61 -3.61
C SER A 5 32.19 -16.36 -4.32
N GLY A 6 31.08 -16.34 -3.58
CA GLY A 6 29.83 -15.79 -4.09
C GLY A 6 29.97 -14.27 -4.19
N LEU A 7 29.68 -13.71 -5.36
CA LEU A 7 29.48 -12.27 -5.48
C LEU A 7 28.23 -11.89 -4.68
N SER A 8 28.43 -11.24 -3.54
CA SER A 8 27.35 -10.52 -2.86
C SER A 8 27.04 -9.26 -3.67
N LEU A 9 25.82 -9.17 -4.21
CA LEU A 9 25.28 -7.90 -4.71
C LEU A 9 25.25 -6.89 -3.55
N PRO A 10 25.68 -5.63 -3.75
CA PRO A 10 25.58 -4.63 -2.70
C PRO A 10 24.10 -4.39 -2.40
N ALA A 11 23.74 -4.46 -1.13
CA ALA A 11 22.42 -4.06 -0.65
C ALA A 11 22.18 -2.58 -1.02
N ALA A 12 21.03 -2.29 -1.63
CA ALA A 12 20.59 -0.92 -1.88
C ALA A 12 20.61 -0.15 -0.55
N GLY A 13 21.58 0.76 -0.41
CA GLY A 13 21.76 1.57 0.79
C GLY A 13 20.48 2.38 1.06
N GLN A 14 19.93 2.24 2.26
CA GLN A 14 18.75 2.97 2.67
C GLN A 14 19.05 4.48 2.62
N VAL A 15 18.22 5.25 1.91
CA VAL A 15 18.36 6.71 1.79
C VAL A 15 17.39 7.38 2.76
N VAL A 16 17.87 8.30 3.60
CA VAL A 16 17.05 9.01 4.59
C VAL A 16 17.27 10.51 4.47
N LEU A 17 16.18 11.28 4.51
CA LEU A 17 16.21 12.73 4.63
C LEU A 17 16.22 13.12 6.11
N SER A 18 17.37 13.57 6.60
CA SER A 18 17.56 13.94 8.01
C SER A 18 17.32 15.43 8.30
N GLY A 19 17.25 16.27 7.27
CA GLY A 19 17.07 17.72 7.44
C GLY A 19 17.05 18.48 6.12
N ILE A 20 16.56 19.72 6.16
CA ILE A 20 16.67 20.68 5.07
C ILE A 20 17.33 21.94 5.68
N LEU A 21 18.46 22.37 5.11
CA LEU A 21 19.22 23.51 5.58
C LEU A 21 19.53 24.43 4.39
N GLY A 22 19.01 25.67 4.43
CA GLY A 22 19.34 26.70 3.44
C GLY A 22 19.08 26.28 1.98
N GLY A 23 18.01 25.52 1.72
CA GLY A 23 17.68 25.01 0.38
C GLY A 23 18.51 23.79 -0.06
N ARG A 24 19.18 23.10 0.87
CA ARG A 24 19.89 21.83 0.64
C ARG A 24 19.29 20.74 1.51
N ALA A 25 19.22 19.51 1.00
CA ALA A 25 18.81 18.34 1.78
C ALA A 25 20.02 17.71 2.47
N LEU A 26 19.86 17.33 3.74
CA LEU A 26 20.79 16.49 4.47
C LEU A 26 20.39 15.03 4.25
N LEU A 27 21.10 14.34 3.37
CA LEU A 27 20.84 12.97 2.99
C LEU A 27 21.81 12.02 3.69
N LEU A 28 21.29 10.96 4.29
CA LEU A 28 22.07 9.80 4.74
C LEU A 28 21.86 8.69 3.71
N VAL A 29 22.94 8.11 3.22
CA VAL A 29 22.91 6.96 2.31
C VAL A 29 23.67 5.81 2.97
N GLY A 30 22.95 4.74 3.31
CA GLY A 30 23.48 3.61 4.07
C GLY A 30 23.92 4.02 5.48
N ALA A 31 25.13 3.61 5.89
CA ALA A 31 25.72 3.93 7.20
C ALA A 31 26.62 5.18 7.18
N SER A 32 26.51 6.03 6.14
CA SER A 32 27.36 7.22 5.99
C SER A 32 26.86 8.41 6.81
N ALA A 33 27.75 9.33 7.15
CA ALA A 33 27.38 10.61 7.76
C ALA A 33 26.45 11.43 6.83
N PRO A 34 25.53 12.25 7.37
CA PRO A 34 24.64 13.09 6.58
C PRO A 34 25.42 14.02 5.66
N LYS A 35 25.05 14.07 4.37
CA LYS A 35 25.66 14.97 3.39
C LYS A 35 24.65 16.00 2.90
N ALA A 36 25.06 17.26 2.84
CA ALA A 36 24.25 18.33 2.26
C ALA A 36 24.29 18.29 0.74
N VAL A 37 23.14 18.16 0.09
CA VAL A 37 22.97 18.04 -1.36
C VAL A 37 22.01 19.12 -1.86
N ALA A 38 22.39 19.86 -2.90
CA ALA A 38 21.52 20.82 -3.58
C ALA A 38 20.77 20.18 -4.76
N PRO A 39 19.63 20.76 -5.20
CA PRO A 39 18.95 20.32 -6.42
C PRO A 39 19.90 20.29 -7.61
N GLY A 40 19.93 19.15 -8.32
CA GLY A 40 20.85 18.86 -9.40
C GLY A 40 22.10 18.06 -9.00
N GLU A 41 22.50 18.06 -7.72
CA GLU A 41 23.67 17.33 -7.24
C GLU A 41 23.38 15.85 -6.95
N THR A 42 24.42 15.01 -7.02
CA THR A 42 24.33 13.56 -6.79
C THR A 42 25.27 13.12 -5.67
N VAL A 43 24.78 12.27 -4.78
CA VAL A 43 25.56 11.62 -3.71
C VAL A 43 25.34 10.11 -3.74
N GLN A 44 26.43 9.34 -3.84
CA GLN A 44 26.38 7.87 -3.77
C GLN A 44 25.28 7.22 -4.65
N GLY A 45 25.11 7.71 -5.89
CA GLY A 45 24.11 7.23 -6.84
C GLY A 45 22.71 7.84 -6.70
N VAL A 46 22.49 8.72 -5.71
CA VAL A 46 21.23 9.40 -5.45
C VAL A 46 21.33 10.86 -5.89
N ARG A 47 20.54 11.26 -6.89
CA ARG A 47 20.46 12.64 -7.37
C ARG A 47 19.28 13.35 -6.73
N LEU A 48 19.50 14.56 -6.24
CA LEU A 48 18.41 15.43 -5.77
C LEU A 48 17.80 16.17 -6.96
N ILE A 49 16.50 15.99 -7.20
CA ILE A 49 15.79 16.63 -8.32
C ILE A 49 15.18 17.95 -7.87
N SER A 50 14.43 17.94 -6.77
CA SER A 50 13.81 19.14 -6.20
C SER A 50 13.68 19.03 -4.68
N LEU A 51 13.55 20.18 -4.04
CA LEU A 51 13.31 20.32 -2.61
C LEU A 51 12.05 21.15 -2.38
N ASP A 52 11.22 20.68 -1.47
CA ASP A 52 10.07 21.38 -0.92
C ASP A 52 10.31 21.69 0.57
N LYS A 53 9.29 22.18 1.29
CA LYS A 53 9.42 22.61 2.69
C LYS A 53 9.81 21.50 3.67
N ASP A 54 9.33 20.28 3.42
CA ASP A 54 9.47 19.11 4.30
C ASP A 54 9.82 17.81 3.54
N SER A 55 10.04 17.91 2.24
CA SER A 55 10.26 16.75 1.36
C SER A 55 11.30 17.02 0.28
N ALA A 56 11.91 15.93 -0.20
CA ALA A 56 12.92 15.92 -1.25
C ALA A 56 12.54 14.91 -2.32
N LEU A 57 12.49 15.34 -3.58
CA LEU A 57 12.35 14.44 -4.73
C LEU A 57 13.74 14.00 -5.18
N LEU A 58 14.00 12.70 -5.12
CA LEU A 58 15.29 12.11 -5.47
C LEU A 58 15.15 11.13 -6.62
N GLU A 59 16.27 10.83 -7.26
CA GLU A 59 16.41 9.85 -8.34
C GLU A 59 17.59 8.93 -8.02
N GLN A 60 17.38 7.61 -8.00
CA GLN A 60 18.42 6.59 -7.84
C GLN A 60 18.17 5.49 -8.86
N ASP A 61 19.19 5.10 -9.62
CA ASP A 61 19.09 4.06 -10.65
C ASP A 61 17.93 4.30 -11.65
N GLY A 62 17.69 5.56 -12.00
CA GLY A 62 16.61 5.98 -12.90
C GLY A 62 15.20 5.95 -12.29
N GLN A 63 15.05 5.57 -11.01
CA GLN A 63 13.78 5.60 -10.29
C GLN A 63 13.70 6.84 -9.42
N ARG A 64 12.59 7.57 -9.57
CA ARG A 64 12.28 8.74 -8.74
C ARG A 64 11.46 8.36 -7.53
N PHE A 65 11.80 8.92 -6.37
CA PHE A 65 11.09 8.71 -5.12
C PHE A 65 11.17 9.95 -4.25
N THR A 66 10.14 10.17 -3.43
CA THR A 66 10.08 11.30 -2.51
C THR A 66 10.41 10.83 -1.10
N LEU A 67 11.33 11.54 -0.43
CA LEU A 67 11.59 11.38 1.00
C LEU A 67 11.00 12.54 1.76
N ARG A 68 10.29 12.25 2.84
CA ARG A 68 9.84 13.25 3.81
C ARG A 68 10.78 13.27 5.01
N LEU A 69 10.92 14.44 5.63
CA LEU A 69 11.74 14.62 6.80
C LEU A 69 11.25 13.70 7.94
N GLY A 70 12.11 12.80 8.41
CA GLY A 70 11.78 11.88 9.52
C GLY A 70 11.01 10.61 9.12
N GLU A 71 10.72 10.39 7.83
CA GLU A 71 10.09 9.16 7.34
C GLU A 71 11.12 8.25 6.62
N SER A 72 11.05 6.94 6.87
CA SER A 72 11.74 5.95 6.02
C SER A 72 11.06 5.90 4.64
N PRO A 73 11.79 5.60 3.54
CA PRO A 73 11.28 5.78 2.17
C PRO A 73 9.93 5.10 1.95
N VAL A 74 8.86 5.89 1.81
CA VAL A 74 7.65 5.43 1.14
C VAL A 74 7.96 5.51 -0.34
N GLN A 75 8.17 4.36 -0.99
CA GLN A 75 8.30 4.29 -2.44
C GLN A 75 6.97 4.70 -3.09
N VAL A 76 6.77 6.01 -3.26
CA VAL A 76 5.70 6.54 -4.11
C VAL A 76 6.20 6.44 -5.55
N LYS A 77 5.95 5.29 -6.19
CA LYS A 77 6.18 5.13 -7.63
C LYS A 77 5.02 5.75 -8.39
N THR A 78 5.23 6.98 -8.87
CA THR A 78 4.39 7.62 -9.87
C THR A 78 4.79 7.10 -11.26
N GLY A 79 3.95 6.25 -11.85
CA GLY A 79 3.77 6.13 -13.30
C GLY A 79 4.63 5.11 -14.07
N ALA A 80 3.94 4.37 -14.95
CA ALA A 80 4.44 3.46 -15.99
C ALA A 80 5.05 2.13 -15.52
N GLY A 81 4.19 1.24 -15.02
CA GLY A 81 4.49 -0.18 -14.96
C GLY A 81 3.23 -0.96 -15.31
N GLY A 82 3.27 -1.77 -16.37
CA GLY A 82 2.36 -2.90 -16.50
C GLY A 82 2.37 -3.72 -15.19
N PRO A 83 1.35 -4.59 -14.96
CA PRO A 83 1.12 -5.21 -13.66
C PRO A 83 2.43 -5.77 -13.07
N ARG A 84 2.98 -5.04 -12.08
CA ARG A 84 4.14 -5.48 -11.31
C ARG A 84 3.74 -6.81 -10.67
N PRO A 85 4.59 -7.85 -10.72
CA PRO A 85 4.28 -9.12 -10.08
C PRO A 85 3.96 -8.86 -8.62
N ALA A 86 2.81 -9.32 -8.15
CA ALA A 86 2.36 -9.13 -6.78
C ALA A 86 3.11 -10.09 -5.83
N ASN A 87 4.41 -9.88 -5.70
CA ASN A 87 5.31 -10.66 -4.85
C ASN A 87 5.58 -9.98 -3.49
N GLY A 88 4.94 -8.84 -3.23
CA GLY A 88 5.00 -8.16 -1.95
C GLY A 88 4.36 -8.99 -0.84
N ARG A 89 4.88 -8.82 0.38
CA ARG A 89 4.33 -9.46 1.59
C ARG A 89 3.93 -8.47 2.67
N ARG A 90 4.17 -7.17 2.47
CA ARG A 90 3.98 -6.14 3.49
C ARG A 90 3.16 -4.99 2.91
N ILE A 91 2.13 -4.59 3.62
CA ILE A 91 1.34 -3.39 3.36
C ILE A 91 1.58 -2.44 4.53
N THR A 92 1.82 -1.16 4.25
CA THR A 92 1.90 -0.11 5.28
C THR A 92 0.90 0.97 4.94
N LEU A 93 0.01 1.26 5.89
CA LEU A 93 -1.06 2.25 5.77
C LEU A 93 -0.88 3.30 6.86
N THR A 94 -1.10 4.56 6.51
CA THR A 94 -1.18 5.67 7.45
C THR A 94 -2.64 6.09 7.58
N SER A 95 -3.10 6.34 8.80
CA SER A 95 -4.46 6.82 9.03
C SER A 95 -4.65 8.25 8.52
N ASP A 96 -5.84 8.56 8.05
CA ASP A 96 -6.23 9.93 7.74
C ASP A 96 -6.50 10.76 9.02
N SER A 97 -6.87 12.03 8.85
CA SER A 97 -7.21 12.93 9.98
C SER A 97 -8.39 12.45 10.82
N ALA A 98 -9.22 11.54 10.29
CA ALA A 98 -10.34 10.91 10.99
C ALA A 98 -9.96 9.55 11.61
N GLY A 99 -8.69 9.13 11.51
CA GLY A 99 -8.19 7.88 12.05
C GLY A 99 -8.47 6.63 11.19
N HIS A 100 -8.98 6.81 9.96
CA HIS A 100 -9.28 5.71 9.06
C HIS A 100 -8.05 5.31 8.24
N PHE A 101 -7.77 4.01 8.15
CA PHE A 101 -6.74 3.48 7.26
C PHE A 101 -7.33 3.25 5.88
N LYS A 102 -6.94 4.09 4.92
CA LYS A 102 -7.42 4.02 3.54
C LYS A 102 -6.30 3.59 2.61
N SER A 103 -6.66 2.91 1.52
CA SER A 103 -5.70 2.53 0.50
C SER A 103 -6.35 2.47 -0.88
N GLN A 104 -5.54 2.69 -1.91
CA GLN A 104 -5.90 2.32 -3.28
C GLN A 104 -5.45 0.89 -3.55
N GLY A 105 -6.20 0.19 -4.37
CA GLY A 105 -5.88 -1.17 -4.77
C GLY A 105 -6.72 -1.63 -5.94
N SER A 106 -6.86 -2.95 -6.08
CA SER A 106 -7.72 -3.52 -7.11
C SER A 106 -8.44 -4.78 -6.66
N ILE A 107 -9.66 -4.95 -7.16
CA ILE A 107 -10.41 -6.21 -7.12
C ILE A 107 -10.47 -6.75 -8.54
N ASN A 108 -9.99 -7.98 -8.77
CA ASN A 108 -9.98 -8.61 -10.09
C ASN A 108 -9.39 -7.68 -11.18
N GLY A 109 -8.34 -6.92 -10.84
CA GLY A 109 -7.69 -5.95 -11.72
C GLY A 109 -8.37 -4.57 -11.86
N GLN A 110 -9.58 -4.37 -11.33
CA GLN A 110 -10.29 -3.09 -11.38
C GLN A 110 -9.92 -2.19 -10.19
N LEU A 111 -9.59 -0.92 -10.44
CA LEU A 111 -9.11 0.02 -9.42
C LEU A 111 -10.18 0.43 -8.41
N MET A 112 -9.89 0.27 -7.13
CA MET A 112 -10.82 0.55 -6.04
C MET A 112 -10.16 1.32 -4.89
N GLN A 113 -10.98 2.02 -4.12
CA GLN A 113 -10.60 2.61 -2.85
C GLN A 113 -11.13 1.75 -1.70
N PHE A 114 -10.26 1.47 -0.75
CA PHE A 114 -10.53 0.63 0.41
C PHE A 114 -10.39 1.42 1.69
N VAL A 115 -11.17 1.04 2.69
CA VAL A 115 -10.93 1.40 4.08
C VAL A 115 -10.86 0.12 4.91
N VAL A 116 -9.90 0.04 5.83
CA VAL A 116 -9.77 -1.11 6.74
C VAL A 116 -10.93 -1.10 7.73
N ASP A 117 -11.63 -2.23 7.82
CA ASP A 117 -12.71 -2.44 8.78
C ASP A 117 -12.51 -3.79 9.48
N THR A 118 -11.89 -3.75 10.67
CA THR A 118 -11.67 -4.94 11.49
C THR A 118 -12.95 -5.53 12.07
N GLY A 119 -14.06 -4.77 12.06
CA GLY A 119 -15.38 -5.23 12.50
C GLY A 119 -16.11 -6.03 11.42
N ALA A 120 -15.78 -5.84 10.15
CA ALA A 120 -16.39 -6.57 9.05
C ALA A 120 -15.85 -8.01 8.95
N THR A 121 -16.75 -8.99 8.90
CA THR A 121 -16.37 -10.41 8.73
C THR A 121 -15.75 -10.68 7.36
N VAL A 122 -16.32 -10.08 6.31
CA VAL A 122 -15.91 -10.27 4.91
C VAL A 122 -15.65 -8.93 4.24
N VAL A 123 -15.02 -8.93 3.06
CA VAL A 123 -14.92 -7.71 2.25
C VAL A 123 -16.32 -7.26 1.84
N SER A 124 -16.64 -5.98 2.00
CA SER A 124 -17.98 -5.45 1.65
C SER A 124 -17.89 -4.47 0.49
N ILE A 125 -18.71 -4.70 -0.54
CA ILE A 125 -18.74 -3.93 -1.78
C ILE A 125 -20.14 -3.37 -1.99
N GLY A 126 -20.25 -2.09 -2.33
CA GLY A 126 -21.54 -1.49 -2.69
C GLY A 126 -22.02 -1.99 -4.05
N ARG A 127 -23.35 -2.16 -4.22
CA ARG A 127 -23.95 -2.64 -5.46
C ARG A 127 -23.48 -1.89 -6.71
N ALA A 128 -23.42 -0.56 -6.65
CA ALA A 128 -22.99 0.27 -7.77
C ALA A 128 -21.56 -0.06 -8.25
N ASP A 129 -20.63 -0.32 -7.33
CA ASP A 129 -19.27 -0.73 -7.67
C ASP A 129 -19.24 -2.16 -8.20
N ALA A 130 -20.02 -3.07 -7.62
CA ALA A 130 -20.11 -4.45 -8.10
C ALA A 130 -20.64 -4.52 -9.54
N GLU A 131 -21.66 -3.73 -9.87
CA GLU A 131 -22.21 -3.60 -11.22
C GLU A 131 -21.18 -2.97 -12.17
N ARG A 132 -20.52 -1.87 -11.77
CA ARG A 132 -19.47 -1.21 -12.56
C ARG A 132 -18.30 -2.14 -12.88
N MET A 133 -17.94 -3.02 -11.95
CA MET A 133 -16.89 -4.04 -12.13
C MET A 133 -17.34 -5.25 -12.94
N GLY A 134 -18.63 -5.40 -13.24
CA GLY A 134 -19.17 -6.60 -13.86
C GLY A 134 -19.07 -7.85 -12.98
N LEU A 135 -19.10 -7.70 -11.65
CA LEU A 135 -19.09 -8.84 -10.74
C LEU A 135 -20.40 -9.63 -10.90
N PRO A 136 -20.36 -10.98 -11.05
CA PRO A 136 -21.55 -11.79 -11.24
C PRO A 136 -22.31 -12.06 -9.93
N PHE A 137 -22.56 -11.02 -9.12
CA PHE A 137 -23.06 -11.17 -7.75
C PHE A 137 -24.52 -11.60 -7.65
N LEU A 138 -25.33 -11.36 -8.68
CA LEU A 138 -26.71 -11.84 -8.74
C LEU A 138 -26.80 -13.38 -8.81
N GLY A 139 -25.74 -14.04 -9.29
CA GLY A 139 -25.60 -15.50 -9.22
C GLY A 139 -24.95 -16.00 -7.92
N GLY A 140 -24.58 -15.09 -7.01
CA GLY A 140 -23.99 -15.41 -5.71
C GLY A 140 -25.02 -15.88 -4.69
N GLN A 141 -24.56 -16.26 -3.50
CA GLN A 141 -25.42 -16.75 -2.42
C GLN A 141 -26.11 -15.57 -1.73
N PRO A 142 -27.46 -15.51 -1.69
CA PRO A 142 -28.16 -14.51 -0.89
C PRO A 142 -27.87 -14.71 0.60
N VAL A 143 -27.57 -13.63 1.31
CA VAL A 143 -27.26 -13.64 2.75
C VAL A 143 -28.01 -12.52 3.45
N GLN A 144 -28.31 -12.73 4.73
CA GLN A 144 -28.80 -11.67 5.60
C GLN A 144 -27.62 -11.10 6.38
N MET A 145 -27.50 -9.78 6.39
CA MET A 145 -26.44 -9.04 7.06
C MET A 145 -27.02 -8.22 8.19
N GLN A 146 -26.38 -8.28 9.36
CA GLN A 146 -26.67 -7.36 10.45
C GLN A 146 -25.96 -6.03 10.16
N THR A 147 -26.71 -4.93 10.08
CA THR A 147 -26.16 -3.58 9.94
C THR A 147 -26.64 -2.70 11.08
N ALA A 148 -26.05 -1.51 11.22
CA ALA A 148 -26.48 -0.52 12.21
C ALA A 148 -27.97 -0.11 12.02
N ASN A 149 -28.50 -0.21 10.80
CA ASN A 149 -29.89 0.13 10.48
C ASN A 149 -30.83 -1.09 10.48
N GLY A 150 -30.39 -2.24 11.03
CA GLY A 150 -31.14 -3.50 11.03
C GLY A 150 -30.63 -4.51 10.01
N THR A 151 -31.46 -5.50 9.67
CA THR A 151 -31.08 -6.58 8.75
C THR A 151 -31.21 -6.12 7.31
N ALA A 152 -30.18 -6.36 6.50
CA ALA A 152 -30.18 -6.10 5.07
C ALA A 152 -29.81 -7.36 4.28
N GLN A 153 -30.48 -7.59 3.15
CA GLN A 153 -30.05 -8.63 2.22
C GLN A 153 -28.73 -8.23 1.56
N GLY A 154 -27.84 -9.19 1.31
CA GLY A 154 -26.66 -9.05 0.47
C GLY A 154 -26.42 -10.29 -0.38
N TRP A 155 -25.36 -10.26 -1.19
CA TRP A 155 -24.95 -11.40 -2.03
C TRP A 155 -23.50 -11.76 -1.75
N ARG A 156 -23.28 -12.95 -1.21
CA ARG A 156 -21.95 -13.49 -0.98
C ARG A 156 -21.36 -14.02 -2.28
N ILE A 157 -20.12 -13.62 -2.55
CA ILE A 157 -19.34 -13.99 -3.73
C ILE A 157 -17.89 -14.29 -3.36
N GLN A 158 -17.18 -14.94 -4.27
CA GLN A 158 -15.71 -15.04 -4.22
C GLN A 158 -15.08 -14.06 -5.19
N LEU A 159 -14.16 -13.25 -4.69
CA LEU A 159 -13.28 -12.43 -5.51
C LEU A 159 -12.08 -13.27 -5.94
N GLN A 160 -11.70 -13.17 -7.22
CA GLN A 160 -10.54 -13.89 -7.75
C GLN A 160 -9.27 -13.35 -7.11
N SER A 161 -9.14 -12.02 -7.05
CA SER A 161 -8.04 -11.39 -6.33
C SER A 161 -8.39 -10.03 -5.74
N VAL A 162 -7.75 -9.73 -4.61
CA VAL A 162 -7.71 -8.40 -3.98
C VAL A 162 -6.25 -8.02 -3.81
N ARG A 163 -5.87 -6.88 -4.38
CA ARG A 163 -4.51 -6.36 -4.36
C ARG A 163 -4.45 -4.99 -3.69
N ILE A 164 -3.53 -4.83 -2.75
CA ILE A 164 -3.22 -3.57 -2.08
C ILE A 164 -1.71 -3.35 -2.18
N GLY A 165 -1.28 -2.29 -2.87
CA GLY A 165 0.12 -2.09 -3.23
C GLY A 165 0.68 -3.28 -4.02
N ASP A 166 1.82 -3.81 -3.59
CA ASP A 166 2.49 -4.97 -4.21
C ASP A 166 2.00 -6.32 -3.66
N VAL A 167 0.99 -6.34 -2.79
CA VAL A 167 0.47 -7.57 -2.17
C VAL A 167 -0.86 -7.96 -2.76
N GLU A 168 -0.95 -9.19 -3.26
CA GLU A 168 -2.18 -9.78 -3.77
C GLU A 168 -2.61 -11.00 -2.94
N VAL A 169 -3.91 -11.08 -2.70
CA VAL A 169 -4.59 -12.18 -2.03
C VAL A 169 -5.63 -12.73 -2.99
N PHE A 170 -5.60 -14.04 -3.19
CA PHE A 170 -6.55 -14.76 -4.03
C PHE A 170 -7.68 -15.36 -3.20
N ASP A 171 -8.79 -15.68 -3.85
CA ASP A 171 -9.93 -16.39 -3.26
C ASP A 171 -10.48 -15.70 -2.01
N VAL A 172 -10.79 -14.41 -2.14
CA VAL A 172 -11.25 -13.56 -1.04
C VAL A 172 -12.76 -13.50 -0.99
N GLU A 173 -13.32 -13.87 0.16
CA GLU A 173 -14.77 -13.83 0.38
C GLU A 173 -15.25 -12.40 0.49
N ALA A 174 -16.31 -12.08 -0.25
CA ALA A 174 -16.91 -10.78 -0.22
C ALA A 174 -18.43 -10.85 -0.19
N VAL A 175 -19.04 -9.77 0.25
CA VAL A 175 -20.48 -9.55 0.17
C VAL A 175 -20.76 -8.26 -0.60
N VAL A 176 -21.69 -8.35 -1.54
CA VAL A 176 -22.27 -7.18 -2.21
C VAL A 176 -23.48 -6.73 -1.42
N THR A 177 -23.47 -5.48 -0.99
CA THR A 177 -24.57 -4.85 -0.26
C THR A 177 -25.45 -4.05 -1.23
N PRO A 178 -26.77 -3.98 -1.01
CA PRO A 178 -27.70 -3.24 -1.86
C PRO A 178 -27.49 -1.72 -1.73
N THR A 179 -26.87 -1.27 -0.65
CA THR A 179 -26.60 0.13 -0.37
C THR A 179 -25.34 0.58 -1.10
N ALA A 180 -25.38 1.79 -1.65
CA ALA A 180 -24.18 2.43 -2.18
C ALA A 180 -23.18 2.69 -1.05
N MET A 181 -21.90 2.48 -1.32
CA MET A 181 -20.82 2.67 -0.36
C MET A 181 -19.78 3.60 -0.99
N PRO A 182 -19.20 4.54 -0.22
CA PRO A 182 -18.19 5.44 -0.76
C PRO A 182 -16.86 4.74 -1.05
N MET A 183 -16.58 3.63 -0.35
CA MET A 183 -15.37 2.81 -0.48
C MET A 183 -15.71 1.35 -0.14
N VAL A 184 -14.87 0.43 -0.62
CA VAL A 184 -14.91 -0.98 -0.22
C VAL A 184 -14.42 -1.12 1.22
N LEU A 185 -15.11 -1.91 2.04
CA LEU A 185 -14.63 -2.26 3.38
C LEU A 185 -13.73 -3.48 3.28
N LEU A 186 -12.49 -3.34 3.74
CA LEU A 186 -11.52 -4.43 3.79
C LEU A 186 -11.67 -5.20 5.10
N GLY A 187 -12.50 -6.24 5.08
CA GLY A 187 -12.84 -7.05 6.25
C GLY A 187 -11.93 -8.25 6.50
N ASN A 188 -12.30 -9.06 7.49
CA ASN A 188 -11.46 -10.13 8.03
C ASN A 188 -11.19 -11.29 7.07
N SER A 189 -12.06 -11.55 6.08
CA SER A 189 -11.76 -12.45 4.94
C SER A 189 -10.43 -12.13 4.21
N PHE A 190 -10.03 -10.86 4.20
CA PHE A 190 -8.73 -10.40 3.71
C PHE A 190 -7.73 -10.25 4.86
N LEU A 191 -8.10 -9.54 5.94
CA LEU A 191 -7.17 -9.15 7.01
C LEU A 191 -6.57 -10.35 7.76
N ASN A 192 -7.32 -11.46 7.89
CA ASN A 192 -6.82 -12.66 8.58
C ASN A 192 -5.66 -13.36 7.84
N ARG A 193 -5.41 -13.00 6.57
CA ARG A 193 -4.23 -13.45 5.82
C ARG A 193 -2.94 -12.77 6.29
N PHE A 194 -3.03 -11.82 7.22
CA PHE A 194 -1.93 -10.99 7.66
C PHE A 194 -1.74 -11.05 9.19
N GLN A 195 -0.50 -10.87 9.63
CA GLN A 195 -0.19 -10.37 10.96
C GLN A 195 -0.34 -8.84 10.92
N MET A 196 -1.10 -8.29 11.85
CA MET A 196 -1.40 -6.87 11.90
C MET A 196 -0.65 -6.24 13.08
N HIS A 197 0.13 -5.20 12.79
CA HIS A 197 0.80 -4.39 13.79
C HIS A 197 0.35 -2.94 13.62
N ARG A 198 -0.09 -2.30 14.71
CA ARG A 198 -0.47 -0.89 14.72
C ARG A 198 0.40 -0.14 15.71
N VAL A 199 1.01 0.94 15.25
CA VAL A 199 1.83 1.85 16.07
C VAL A 199 1.45 3.28 15.68
N SER A 200 0.89 4.03 16.63
CA SER A 200 0.39 5.39 16.40
C SER A 200 -0.62 5.47 15.23
N ASP A 201 -0.30 6.23 14.20
CA ASP A 201 -1.07 6.45 12.97
C ASP A 201 -0.69 5.46 11.85
N GLN A 202 0.21 4.51 12.10
CA GLN A 202 0.61 3.50 11.12
C GLN A 202 0.02 2.12 11.43
N MET A 203 -0.41 1.44 10.37
CA MET A 203 -0.79 0.03 10.36
C MET A 203 0.08 -0.72 9.37
N VAL A 204 0.70 -1.80 9.83
CA VAL A 204 1.49 -2.72 9.03
C VAL A 204 0.75 -4.05 8.95
N LEU A 205 0.55 -4.56 7.74
CA LEU A 205 0.01 -5.89 7.48
C LEU A 205 1.11 -6.75 6.84
N GLU A 206 1.53 -7.81 7.52
CA GLU A 206 2.52 -8.76 7.02
C GLU A 206 1.85 -10.09 6.67
N LYS A 207 1.91 -10.50 5.39
CA LYS A 207 1.24 -11.70 4.91
C LYS A 207 1.79 -12.93 5.63
N ARG A 208 0.88 -13.73 6.20
CA ARG A 208 1.22 -15.01 6.84
C ARG A 208 1.78 -15.98 5.81
N LEU A 209 2.73 -16.83 6.24
CA LEU A 209 3.26 -17.94 5.44
C LEU A 209 2.27 -19.10 5.44
#